data_AF-A0A1B4XG11-F1
#
_entry.id   AF-A0A1B4XG11-F1
#
_cell.length_a   1.000
_cell.length_b   1.000
_cell.length_c   1.000
_cell.angle_alpha   90.00
_cell.angle_beta   90.00
_cell.angle_gamma   90.00
#
_symmetry.space_group_name_H-M   'P 1'
#
loop_
_entity.id
_entity.type
_entity.pdbx_description
1 polymer ?
#
loop_
_entity_poly.entity_id
_entity_poly.type
_entity_poly.pdbx_seq_one_letter_code
_entity_poly.pdbx_strand_id
1 'polypeptide(L)' 'MKQYSPAITSTTDPINGFNITKLEDRPHVVEGDKATGLTIYFETKATRQTYLDMPVERPEQDLSKTLSNPTGNYSS' A
#
# COMPACT_ATOMS: atom_id res chain seq x y z
N MET A 1 -16.52 -20.06 -15.63
CA MET A 1 -15.10 -19.63 -15.69
C MET A 1 -14.92 -18.54 -14.64
N LYS A 2 -14.02 -18.71 -13.66
CA LYS A 2 -13.78 -17.67 -12.65
C LYS A 2 -12.85 -16.62 -13.27
N GLN A 3 -13.38 -15.44 -13.53
CA GLN A 3 -12.60 -14.29 -14.00
C GLN A 3 -11.77 -13.79 -12.80
N TYR A 4 -10.49 -14.11 -12.78
CA TYR A 4 -9.57 -13.56 -11.77
C TYR A 4 -9.31 -12.10 -12.12
N SER A 5 -9.61 -11.18 -11.19
CA SER A 5 -9.14 -9.80 -11.28
C SER A 5 -7.61 -9.80 -11.32
N PRO A 6 -6.97 -8.95 -12.14
CA PRO A 6 -5.51 -8.85 -12.14
C PRO A 6 -5.02 -8.48 -10.73
N ALA A 7 -4.01 -9.20 -10.25
CA ALA A 7 -3.42 -8.94 -8.93
C ALA A 7 -2.91 -7.49 -8.88
N ILE A 8 -3.33 -6.74 -7.86
CA ILE A 8 -2.90 -5.36 -7.68
C ILE A 8 -1.42 -5.41 -7.29
N THR A 9 -0.58 -4.70 -8.04
CA THR A 9 0.87 -4.74 -7.87
C THR A 9 1.43 -3.33 -7.74
N SER A 10 2.29 -3.11 -6.74
CA SER A 10 3.13 -1.92 -6.62
C SER A 10 4.58 -2.26 -6.90
N THR A 11 5.20 -1.54 -7.83
CA THR A 11 6.62 -1.70 -8.20
C THR A 11 7.49 -0.58 -7.66
N THR A 12 6.93 0.35 -6.89
CA THR A 12 7.71 1.40 -6.23
C THR A 12 8.00 0.96 -4.81
N ASP A 13 9.30 0.85 -4.46
CA ASP A 13 9.71 0.51 -3.11
C ASP A 13 9.27 1.64 -2.15
N PRO A 14 8.39 1.35 -1.17
CA PRO A 14 7.81 2.39 -0.33
C PRO A 14 8.81 3.03 0.64
N ILE A 15 9.98 2.41 0.86
CA ILE A 15 10.98 2.91 1.79
C ILE A 15 11.89 3.97 1.16
N ASN A 16 12.23 3.81 -0.12
CA ASN A 16 13.18 4.69 -0.79
C ASN A 16 12.62 5.38 -2.06
N GLY A 17 11.41 5.04 -2.48
CA GLY A 17 10.75 5.62 -3.66
C GLY A 17 11.30 5.11 -4.99
N PHE A 18 12.16 4.09 -4.99
CA PHE A 18 12.76 3.58 -6.23
C PHE A 18 11.76 2.75 -7.02
N ASN A 19 11.64 3.05 -8.32
CA ASN A 19 10.79 2.29 -9.22
C ASN A 19 11.53 1.06 -9.78
N ILE A 20 11.02 -0.12 -9.45
CA ILE A 20 11.60 -1.42 -9.81
C ILE A 20 11.08 -1.85 -11.17
N THR A 21 11.95 -1.84 -12.17
CA THR A 21 11.60 -2.24 -13.54
C THR A 21 11.67 -3.75 -13.77
N LYS A 22 12.49 -4.47 -13.00
CA LYS A 22 12.67 -5.93 -13.09
C LYS A 22 12.27 -6.60 -11.78
N LEU A 23 11.16 -7.36 -11.84
CA LEU A 23 10.51 -7.98 -10.67
C LEU A 23 11.00 -9.40 -10.36
N GLU A 24 11.66 -10.06 -11.32
CA GLU A 24 12.21 -11.41 -11.13
C GLU A 24 13.14 -11.44 -9.91
N ASP A 25 12.91 -12.40 -9.02
CA ASP A 25 13.66 -12.62 -7.77
C ASP A 25 13.71 -11.43 -6.80
N ARG A 26 12.86 -10.41 -7.01
CA ARG A 26 12.77 -9.28 -6.09
C ARG A 26 12.03 -9.67 -4.81
N PRO A 27 12.51 -9.20 -3.65
CA PRO A 27 11.77 -9.35 -2.41
C PRO A 27 10.41 -8.66 -2.54
N HIS A 28 9.36 -9.31 -2.04
CA HIS A 28 8.01 -8.77 -2.03
C HIS A 28 7.25 -9.14 -0.76
N VAL A 29 6.15 -8.44 -0.52
CA VAL A 29 5.13 -8.80 0.46
C VAL A 29 3.76 -8.80 -0.22
N VAL A 30 2.82 -9.57 0.32
CA VAL A 30 1.42 -9.53 -0.09
C VAL A 30 0.61 -9.06 1.10
N GLU A 31 -0.06 -7.93 0.95
CA GLU A 31 -0.94 -7.35 1.96
C GLU A 31 -2.40 -7.58 1.61
N GLY A 32 -3.22 -7.94 2.60
CA GLY A 32 -4.64 -8.25 2.39
C GLY A 32 -4.91 -9.69 1.95
N ASP A 33 -6.17 -9.95 1.57
CA ASP A 33 -6.63 -11.29 1.23
C ASP A 33 -6.12 -11.76 -0.14
N LYS A 34 -5.92 -13.07 -0.30
CA LYS A 34 -5.40 -13.66 -1.56
C LYS A 34 -6.20 -13.30 -2.83
N ALA A 35 -7.46 -12.90 -2.69
CA ALA A 35 -8.32 -12.53 -3.82
C ALA A 35 -8.22 -11.05 -4.20
N THR A 36 -7.80 -10.18 -3.28
CA THR A 36 -7.80 -8.71 -3.43
C THR A 36 -6.50 -8.06 -2.96
N GLY A 37 -5.50 -8.87 -2.63
CA GLY A 37 -4.28 -8.45 -1.96
C GLY A 37 -3.37 -7.65 -2.88
N LEU A 38 -2.67 -6.70 -2.27
CA LEU A 38 -1.66 -5.88 -2.91
C LEU A 38 -0.31 -6.58 -2.80
N THR A 39 0.34 -6.86 -3.94
CA THR A 39 1.74 -7.30 -3.95
C THR A 39 2.65 -6.09 -4.05
N ILE A 40 3.54 -5.91 -3.06
CA ILE A 40 4.48 -4.79 -2.99
C ILE A 40 5.89 -5.33 -3.19
N TYR A 41 6.60 -4.84 -4.22
CA TYR A 41 7.98 -5.20 -4.49
C TYR A 41 8.96 -4.22 -3.85
N PHE A 42 10.12 -4.74 -3.44
CA PHE A 42 11.20 -3.98 -2.81
C PHE A 42 12.49 -4.10 -3.60
N GLU A 43 13.28 -3.04 -3.57
CA GLU A 43 14.59 -3.03 -4.22
C GLU A 43 15.52 -4.05 -3.56
N THR A 44 15.48 -4.12 -2.22
CA THR A 44 16.37 -4.96 -1.41
C THR A 44 15.63 -5.68 -0.29
N LYS A 45 16.26 -6.71 0.29
CA LYS A 45 15.70 -7.39 1.48
C LYS A 45 15.69 -6.47 2.70
N ALA A 46 16.63 -5.53 2.77
CA ALA A 46 16.72 -4.58 3.87
C ALA A 46 15.51 -3.63 3.87
N THR A 47 15.16 -3.05 2.72
CA THR A 47 13.98 -2.17 2.60
C THR A 47 12.67 -2.90 2.86
N ARG A 48 12.56 -4.17 2.40
CA ARG A 48 11.44 -5.04 2.80
C ARG A 48 11.34 -5.23 4.32
N GLN A 49 12.47 -5.46 4.99
CA GLN A 49 12.46 -5.67 6.44
C GLN A 49 12.10 -4.39 7.18
N THR A 50 12.67 -3.24 6.78
CA THR A 50 12.29 -1.93 7.32
C THR A 50 10.78 -1.71 7.22
N TYR A 51 10.18 -2.03 6.07
CA TYR A 51 8.73 -1.92 5.88
C TYR A 51 7.92 -2.79 6.85
N LEU A 52 8.35 -4.05 7.07
CA LEU A 52 7.68 -4.96 8.00
C LEU A 52 7.87 -4.58 9.47
N ASP A 53 8.99 -3.90 9.78
CA ASP A 53 9.31 -3.43 11.13
C ASP A 53 8.65 -2.08 11.46
N MET A 54 8.09 -1.39 10.45
CA MET A 54 7.37 -0.15 10.69
C MET A 54 6.16 -0.44 11.59
N PRO A 55 6.00 0.33 12.69
CA PRO A 55 4.82 0.19 13.52
C PRO A 55 3.60 0.51 12.67
N VAL A 56 2.61 -0.38 12.73
CA VAL A 56 1.29 -0.08 12.15
C VAL A 56 0.70 1.05 12.99
N GLU A 57 0.83 2.27 12.47
CA GLU A 57 0.14 3.42 13.05
C GLU A 57 -1.36 3.16 12.90
N ARG A 58 -2.07 3.09 14.02
CA ARG A 58 -3.55 3.03 14.08
C ARG A 58 -4.04 4.42 14.44
N PRO A 59 -4.07 5.38 13.49
CA PRO A 59 -4.50 6.74 13.79
C PRO A 59 -5.91 6.77 14.39
N GLU A 60 -6.76 5.76 14.14
CA GLU A 60 -8.10 5.62 14.72
C GLU A 60 -8.16 5.67 16.26
N GLN A 61 -7.06 5.43 16.97
CA GLN A 61 -7.03 5.51 18.44
C GLN A 61 -6.90 6.94 18.99
N ASP A 62 -6.56 7.93 18.14
CA ASP A 62 -6.40 9.34 18.52
C ASP A 62 -7.08 10.31 17.52
N LEU A 63 -8.11 9.84 16.81
CA LEU A 63 -8.99 10.72 16.02
C LEU A 63 -9.99 11.43 16.93
N SER A 64 -9.53 12.37 17.76
CA SER A 64 -10.40 13.24 18.56
C SER A 64 -11.11 14.32 17.73
N LYS A 65 -10.77 14.44 16.45
CA LYS A 65 -11.36 15.44 15.54
C LYS A 65 -11.99 14.77 14.33
N THR A 66 -13.31 14.84 14.28
CA THR A 66 -14.08 14.65 13.05
C THR A 66 -13.68 15.75 12.07
N LEU A 67 -12.98 15.40 10.99
CA LEU A 67 -12.76 16.31 9.86
C LEU A 67 -14.09 16.41 9.09
N SER A 68 -15.03 17.23 9.58
CA SER A 68 -16.15 17.68 8.75
C SER A 68 -15.57 18.51 7.62
N ASN A 69 -15.57 17.95 6.40
CA ASN A 69 -15.33 18.73 5.21
C ASN A 69 -16.68 19.34 4.78
N PRO A 70 -16.96 20.63 5.00
CA PRO A 70 -18.17 21.23 4.50
C PRO A 70 -18.08 21.26 2.96
N THR A 71 -18.86 20.42 2.29
CA THR A 71 -19.09 20.58 0.85
C THR A 71 -19.87 21.88 0.69
N GLY A 72 -19.15 22.98 0.41
CA GLY A 72 -19.76 24.28 0.17
C GLY A 72 -20.76 24.14 -0.98
N ASN A 73 -22.02 24.47 -0.70
CA ASN A 73 -23.08 24.49 -1.70
C ASN A 73 -22.70 25.49 -2.80
N TYR A 74 -22.33 24.99 -3.98
CA TYR A 74 -22.27 25.82 -5.19
C TYR A 74 -23.71 26.04 -5.66
N SER A 75 -24.34 27.11 -5.19
CA SER A 75 -25.57 27.62 -5.81
C SER A 75 -25.20 28.37 -7.09
N SER A 76 -25.68 27.87 -8.22
CA SER A 76 -25.66 28.48 -9.55
C SER A 76 -26.50 29.75 -9.63
#